data_AF-A0A7R9QJ36-F1
#
_entry.id   AF-A0A7R9QJ36-F1
#
_cell.length_a   1.000
_cell.length_b   1.000
_cell.length_c   1.000
_cell.angle_alpha   90.00
_cell.angle_beta   90.00
_cell.angle_gamma   90.00
#
_symmetry.space_group_name_H-M   'P 1'
#
loop_
_entity.id
_entity.type
_entity.pdbx_description
1 polymer ?
#
loop_
_entity_poly.entity_id
_entity_poly.type
_entity_poly.pdbx_seq_one_letter_code
_entity_poly.pdbx_strand_id
1 'polypeptide(L)'
;MSDYLLKYGYISVNTRSLEGIKRGIKNFQMFFGLLVTGELDDKTKEMMSAKRCGNKDPVHKIKVKTRGMGPEGGMMDCKGDYSLEGSKWTNYKLMYKIKEWSQK
;
A
#
# COMPACT_ATOMS: atom_id res chain seq x y z
N MET A 1 -4.72 -10.40 12.83
CA MET A 1 -3.32 -10.14 12.41
C MET A 1 -3.22 -10.02 10.89
N SER A 2 -3.56 -11.09 10.15
CA SER A 2 -3.76 -11.05 8.69
C SER A 2 -4.82 -10.03 8.27
N ASP A 3 -5.80 -9.76 9.12
CA ASP A 3 -6.91 -8.86 8.82
C ASP A 3 -6.47 -7.40 8.73
N TYR A 4 -5.39 -7.02 9.43
CA TYR A 4 -4.77 -5.70 9.27
C TYR A 4 -4.17 -5.54 7.88
N LEU A 5 -3.37 -6.53 7.47
CA LEU A 5 -2.72 -6.51 6.15
C LEU A 5 -3.77 -6.53 5.03
N LEU A 6 -4.90 -7.23 5.23
CA LEU A 6 -6.03 -7.20 4.31
C LEU A 6 -6.72 -5.82 4.28
N LYS A 7 -7.02 -5.25 5.45
CA LYS A 7 -7.70 -3.94 5.60
C LYS A 7 -6.95 -2.83 4.87
N TYR A 8 -5.64 -2.78 5.01
CA TYR A 8 -4.80 -1.73 4.42
C TYR A 8 -4.23 -2.09 3.04
N GLY A 9 -4.58 -3.25 2.49
CA GLY A 9 -4.26 -3.61 1.10
C GLY A 9 -2.87 -4.20 0.86
N TYR A 10 -2.17 -4.63 1.91
CA TYR A 10 -0.88 -5.33 1.80
C TYR A 10 -1.02 -6.77 1.30
N ILE A 11 -2.17 -7.40 1.55
CA ILE A 11 -2.55 -8.71 1.02
C ILE A 11 -3.98 -8.67 0.49
N SER A 12 -4.31 -9.61 -0.38
CA SER A 12 -5.66 -9.88 -0.86
C SER A 12 -6.18 -11.21 -0.33
N VAL A 13 -7.49 -11.47 -0.45
CA VAL A 13 -8.11 -12.74 -0.04
C VAL A 13 -7.38 -13.94 -0.67
N ASN A 14 -6.97 -13.82 -1.93
CA ASN A 14 -6.29 -14.87 -2.68
C ASN A 14 -4.81 -15.06 -2.28
N THR A 15 -4.23 -14.11 -1.54
CA THR A 15 -2.81 -14.12 -1.14
C THR A 15 -2.63 -14.29 0.37
N ARG A 16 -3.61 -14.90 1.04
CA ARG A 16 -3.56 -15.19 2.49
C ARG A 16 -2.66 -16.39 2.85
N SER A 17 -1.82 -16.85 1.93
CA SER A 17 -0.80 -17.87 2.20
C SER A 17 0.31 -17.30 3.10
N LEU A 18 1.08 -18.17 3.75
CA LEU A 18 2.23 -17.77 4.59
C LEU A 18 3.20 -16.87 3.84
N GLU A 19 3.54 -17.24 2.60
CA GLU A 19 4.39 -16.44 1.71
C GLU A 19 3.78 -15.07 1.38
N GLY A 20 2.46 -15.04 1.13
CA GLY A 20 1.74 -13.80 0.87
C GLY A 20 1.72 -12.87 2.08
N ILE A 21 1.56 -13.41 3.28
CA ILE A 21 1.63 -12.66 4.55
C ILE A 21 3.05 -12.11 4.76
N LYS A 22 4.09 -12.95 4.59
CA LYS A 22 5.50 -12.53 4.73
C LYS A 22 5.82 -11.39 3.77
N ARG A 23 5.38 -11.47 2.51
CA ARG A 23 5.50 -10.39 1.53
C ARG A 23 4.73 -9.13 1.95
N GLY A 24 3.52 -9.28 2.48
CA GLY A 24 2.72 -8.18 3.00
C GLY A 24 3.41 -7.43 4.15
N ILE A 25 4.05 -8.16 5.07
CA ILE A 25 4.83 -7.59 6.17
C ILE A 25 6.05 -6.83 5.62
N LYS A 26 6.79 -7.39 4.66
CA LYS A 26 7.92 -6.69 4.03
C LYS A 26 7.49 -5.37 3.40
N ASN A 27 6.37 -5.38 2.68
CA ASN A 27 5.82 -4.19 2.06
C ASN A 27 5.40 -3.13 3.09
N PHE A 28 4.80 -3.55 4.21
CA PHE A 28 4.49 -2.66 5.32
C PHE A 28 5.75 -2.04 5.92
N GLN A 29 6.76 -2.86 6.21
CA GLN A 29 8.04 -2.39 6.75
C GLN A 29 8.71 -1.39 5.82
N MET A 30 8.74 -1.66 4.52
CA MET A 30 9.25 -0.71 3.51
C MET A 30 8.48 0.61 3.51
N PHE A 31 7.15 0.56 3.56
CA PHE A 31 6.31 1.77 3.52
C PHE A 31 6.51 2.66 4.75
N PHE A 32 6.66 2.05 5.94
CA PHE A 32 6.91 2.78 7.18
C PHE A 32 8.40 3.04 7.47
N GLY A 33 9.31 2.68 6.56
CA GLY A 33 10.75 2.87 6.74
C GLY A 33 11.36 2.06 7.89
N LEU A 34 10.76 0.91 8.20
CA LEU A 34 11.27 -0.05 9.17
C LEU A 34 12.29 -0.99 8.52
N LEU A 35 13.04 -1.72 9.34
CA LEU A 35 13.91 -2.79 8.87
C LEU A 35 13.07 -3.89 8.21
N VAL A 36 13.43 -4.26 6.99
CA VAL A 36 12.66 -5.20 6.16
C VAL A 36 13.11 -6.63 6.46
N THR A 37 12.54 -7.21 7.51
CA THR A 37 12.75 -8.61 7.90
C THR A 37 11.73 -9.53 7.22
N GLY A 38 10.51 -9.02 7.01
CA GLY A 38 9.33 -9.81 6.65
C GLY A 38 8.75 -10.59 7.82
N GLU A 39 9.28 -10.36 9.02
CA GLU A 39 8.79 -10.95 10.26
C GLU A 39 8.17 -9.86 11.13
N LEU A 40 7.32 -10.30 12.06
CA LEU A 40 6.56 -9.38 12.88
C LEU A 40 7.36 -8.99 14.13
N ASP A 41 8.35 -8.13 13.92
CA ASP A 41 9.17 -7.57 14.99
C ASP A 41 8.33 -6.69 15.91
N ASP A 42 8.74 -6.51 17.16
CA ASP A 42 7.95 -5.75 18.14
C ASP A 42 7.77 -4.29 17.73
N LYS A 43 8.77 -3.68 17.09
CA LYS A 43 8.66 -2.36 16.46
C LYS A 43 7.60 -2.32 15.35
N THR A 44 7.47 -3.40 14.58
CA THR A 44 6.43 -3.54 13.55
C THR A 44 5.04 -3.63 14.21
N LYS A 45 4.89 -4.39 15.30
CA LYS A 45 3.62 -4.51 16.05
C LYS A 45 3.20 -3.19 16.67
N GLU A 46 4.15 -2.46 17.27
CA GLU A 46 3.92 -1.15 17.86
C GLU A 46 3.39 -0.18 16.80
N MET A 47 4.05 -0.11 15.65
CA MET A 47 3.61 0.72 14.52
C MET A 47 2.26 0.31 13.96
N MET A 48 1.95 -1.00 13.89
CA MET A 48 0.64 -1.47 13.46
C MET A 48 -0.48 -1.13 14.46
N SER A 49 -0.15 -1.00 15.75
CA SER A 49 -1.10 -0.68 16.82
C SER A 49 -1.43 0.81 16.92
N ALA A 50 -0.60 1.68 16.33
CA ALA A 50 -0.81 3.11 16.32
C ALA A 50 -2.11 3.50 15.60
N LYS A 51 -2.81 4.51 16.13
CA LYS A 51 -4.02 5.07 15.49
C LYS A 51 -3.66 5.63 14.11
N ARG A 52 -4.48 5.32 13.10
CA ARG A 52 -4.23 5.69 11.70
C ARG A 52 -5.53 5.95 10.92
N CYS A 53 -5.40 6.48 9.70
CA CYS A 53 -6.53 6.65 8.79
C CYS A 53 -7.02 5.30 8.24
N GLY A 54 -8.28 5.25 7.77
CA GLY A 54 -8.91 4.04 7.22
C GLY A 54 -8.61 3.76 5.75
N ASN A 55 -7.83 4.61 5.08
CA ASN A 55 -7.49 4.45 3.67
C ASN A 55 -6.46 3.33 3.49
N LYS A 56 -6.52 2.63 2.36
CA LYS A 56 -5.51 1.63 1.97
C LYS A 56 -4.17 2.32 1.71
N ASP A 57 -3.09 1.62 2.03
CA ASP A 57 -1.76 2.14 1.78
C ASP A 57 -1.42 2.02 0.29
N PRO A 58 -0.70 3.01 -0.28
CA PRO A 58 -0.21 2.95 -1.65
C PRO A 58 0.99 2.00 -1.67
N VAL A 59 0.71 0.71 -1.51
CA VAL A 59 1.67 -0.35 -1.79
C VAL A 59 1.82 -0.36 -3.30
N HIS A 60 2.65 0.55 -3.80
CA HIS A 60 3.09 0.50 -5.18
C HIS A 60 3.54 -0.93 -5.36
N LYS A 61 2.95 -1.63 -6.34
CA LYS A 61 3.63 -2.79 -6.90
C LYS A 61 4.98 -2.21 -7.27
N ILE A 62 6.02 -2.50 -6.49
CA ILE A 62 7.38 -2.33 -6.94
C ILE A 62 7.45 -3.34 -8.06
N LYS A 63 6.96 -2.95 -9.25
CA LYS A 63 7.46 -3.47 -10.51
C LYS A 63 8.90 -3.05 -10.38
N VAL A 64 9.72 -3.98 -9.87
CA VAL A 64 11.16 -3.85 -9.92
C VAL A 64 11.37 -3.48 -11.38
N LYS A 65 11.81 -2.24 -11.63
CA LYS A 65 12.43 -1.94 -12.90
C LYS A 65 13.73 -2.75 -12.83
N THR A 66 13.64 -4.06 -12.98
CA THR A 66 14.75 -4.76 -13.60
C THR A 66 14.95 -3.96 -14.87
N ARG A 67 16.07 -3.26 -14.97
CA ARG A 67 16.66 -2.89 -16.26
C ARG A 67 17.10 -4.20 -16.93
N GLY A 68 16.16 -5.13 -17.04
CA GLY A 68 16.31 -6.48 -17.47
C GLY A 68 15.67 -6.53 -18.83
N MET A 69 16.51 -6.79 -19.81
CA MET A 69 16.15 -7.37 -21.09
C MET A 69 14.98 -8.34 -20.87
N GLY A 70 13.84 -8.12 -21.54
CA GLY A 70 12.81 -9.16 -21.58
C GLY A 70 13.41 -10.46 -22.14
N PRO A 71 12.74 -11.61 -21.97
CA PRO A 71 13.20 -12.90 -22.54
C PRO A 71 13.41 -12.85 -24.07
N GLU A 72 12.98 -11.76 -24.72
CA GLU A 72 12.94 -11.56 -26.17
C GLU A 72 13.65 -10.26 -26.61
N GLY A 73 14.46 -9.62 -25.74
CA GLY A 73 15.22 -8.41 -26.12
C GLY A 73 14.43 -7.09 -26.12
N GLY A 74 13.14 -7.10 -25.77
CA GLY A 74 12.31 -5.89 -25.68
C GLY A 74 12.59 -5.07 -24.41
N MET A 75 12.65 -3.74 -24.56
CA MET A 75 12.66 -2.80 -23.43
C MET A 75 11.31 -2.90 -22.72
N MET A 76 11.29 -3.44 -21.50
CA MET A 76 10.08 -3.52 -20.68
C MET A 76 9.58 -2.10 -20.40
N ASP A 77 8.45 -1.73 -21.01
CA ASP A 77 7.78 -0.46 -20.78
C ASP A 77 7.68 -0.19 -19.28
N CYS A 78 8.43 0.81 -18.83
CA CYS A 78 8.43 1.32 -17.47
C CYS A 78 7.13 2.09 -17.19
N LYS A 79 5.97 1.51 -17.48
CA LYS A 79 4.65 2.03 -17.10
C LYS A 79 4.50 1.82 -15.60
N GLY A 80 5.03 2.79 -14.84
CA GLY A 80 4.56 3.02 -13.49
C GLY A 80 3.05 3.19 -13.58
N ASP A 81 2.31 2.48 -12.74
CA ASP A 81 0.83 2.60 -12.67
C ASP A 81 0.44 3.92 -11.98
N TYR A 82 1.16 5.01 -12.24
CA TYR A 82 0.70 6.33 -11.88
C TYR A 82 -0.51 6.59 -12.75
N SER A 83 -1.70 6.66 -12.15
CA SER A 83 -2.83 7.31 -12.78
C SER A 83 -2.47 8.79 -12.88
N LEU A 84 -1.83 9.19 -13.98
CA LEU A 84 -1.37 10.56 -14.23
C LEU A 84 -2.54 11.56 -14.25
N GLU A 85 -3.75 11.07 -14.47
CA GLU A 85 -4.99 11.86 -14.35
C GLU A 85 -5.36 12.18 -12.90
N GLY A 86 -4.98 11.34 -11.94
CA GLY A 86 -5.35 11.49 -10.53
C GLY A 86 -6.85 11.72 -10.30
N SER A 87 -7.24 11.89 -9.04
CA SER A 87 -8.58 12.40 -8.69
C SER A 87 -8.53 13.92 -8.52
N LYS A 88 -7.79 14.61 -9.40
CA LYS A 88 -7.58 16.05 -9.24
C LYS A 88 -8.89 16.77 -9.54
N TRP A 89 -9.35 17.56 -8.59
CA TRP A 89 -10.49 18.44 -8.82
C TRP A 89 -10.16 19.42 -9.95
N THR A 90 -11.02 19.47 -10.97
CA THR A 90 -10.89 20.39 -12.09
C THR A 90 -11.15 21.84 -11.68
N ASN A 91 -12.02 22.04 -10.69
CA ASN A 91 -12.37 23.33 -10.12
C ASN A 91 -11.60 23.60 -8.83
N TYR A 92 -11.17 24.85 -8.64
CA TYR A 92 -10.46 25.28 -7.43
C TYR A 92 -11.40 25.75 -6.32
N LYS A 93 -12.61 26.20 -6.67
CA LYS A 93 -13.62 26.63 -5.69
C LYS A 93 -14.39 25.42 -5.17
N LEU A 94 -13.83 24.75 -4.17
CA LEU A 94 -14.45 23.63 -3.49
C LEU A 94 -15.44 24.13 -2.45
N MET A 95 -16.63 23.51 -2.39
CA MET A 95 -17.64 23.77 -1.38
C MET A 95 -17.97 22.45 -0.67
N TYR A 96 -18.22 22.50 0.64
CA TYR A 96 -18.58 21.33 1.44
C TYR A 96 -19.85 21.58 2.23
N LYS A 97 -20.57 20.50 2.57
CA LYS A 97 -21.76 20.53 3.41
C LYS A 97 -21.60 19.50 4.53
N ILE A 98 -21.71 19.96 5.77
CA ILE A 98 -21.72 19.08 6.93
C ILE A 98 -23.09 18.41 7.00
N LYS A 99 -23.13 17.08 6.90
CA LYS A 99 -24.38 16.31 6.96
C LYS A 99 -24.77 15.98 8.39
N GLU A 100 -23.79 15.55 9.19
CA GLU A 100 -24.01 14.95 10.50
C GLU A 100 -22.85 15.32 11.44
N TRP A 101 -23.16 15.34 12.74
CA TRP A 101 -22.21 15.59 13.83
C TRP A 101 -22.22 14.42 14.81
N SER A 102 -21.07 14.12 15.40
CA SER A 102 -20.99 13.15 16.49
C SER A 102 -21.69 13.71 17.74
N GLN A 103 -22.64 12.95 18.28
CA GLN A 103 -23.18 13.23 19.61
C GLN A 103 -22.13 12.85 20.68
N LYS A 104 -22.15 13.54 21.82
CA LYS A 104 -21.25 13.25 22.95
C LYS A 104 -21.71 12.03 23.74
#